data_AF-W1F5B2-F1
#
_entry.id   AF-W1F5B2-F1
#
_cell.length_a   1.000
_cell.length_b   1.000
_cell.length_c   1.000
_cell.angle_alpha   90.00
_cell.angle_beta   90.00
_cell.angle_gamma   90.00
#
_symmetry.space_group_name_H-M   'P 1'
#
loop_
_entity.id
_entity.type
_entity.pdbx_description
1 polymer ?
#
loop_
_entity_poly.entity_id
_entity_poly.type
_entity_poly.pdbx_seq_one_letter_code
_entity_poly.pdbx_strand_id
1 'polypeptide(L)'
;MPKLVTWMNNQRVGELTKLANGAHTFKYAPEWLASRYARPLSLSLPLQRGNITSDAVFNFFDNLLPDSPIVRDRIVKRYHAKSRQPFDLLSEIGRDSVGAVTLLPENETITRPIMAWEKLTEARLEDRYDFMKFQVFQWLIGATDGHAKNFSVFIQAGGSYRLTPFYDIISAFPVLGGTGIHISDLKLAMGLNASKGKKTAIDKIYPRHFLATAKVLRFPEVQMHEILSDFARMIPAALDNVKTSLPTDFPENVVTAVETNVLRLHGRLSREYGSK
;
A
#
# COMPACT_ATOMS: atom_id res chain seq x y z
N MET A 1 -16.79 25.65 -15.72
CA MET A 1 -15.60 25.16 -15.01
C MET A 1 -15.28 23.78 -15.54
N PRO A 2 -14.01 23.42 -15.78
CA PRO A 2 -13.68 22.11 -16.32
C PRO A 2 -14.03 21.01 -15.32
N LYS A 3 -14.58 19.91 -15.82
CA LYS A 3 -15.06 18.77 -15.05
C LYS A 3 -14.49 17.46 -15.59
N LEU A 4 -14.27 16.53 -14.67
CA LEU A 4 -14.03 15.12 -14.95
C LEU A 4 -15.15 14.30 -14.32
N VAL A 5 -15.89 13.57 -15.15
CA VAL A 5 -16.89 12.61 -14.70
C VAL A 5 -16.15 11.41 -14.15
N THR A 6 -16.48 11.06 -12.90
CA THR A 6 -15.89 9.95 -12.17
C THR A 6 -16.81 8.76 -12.23
N TRP A 7 -16.27 7.66 -12.72
CA TRP A 7 -16.96 6.38 -12.88
C TRP A 7 -16.30 5.33 -12.00
N MET A 8 -17.11 4.38 -11.55
CA MET A 8 -16.66 3.16 -10.93
C MET A 8 -17.20 1.99 -11.74
N ASN A 9 -16.31 1.31 -12.44
CA ASN A 9 -16.69 0.40 -13.52
C ASN A 9 -17.58 1.13 -14.53
N ASN A 10 -18.84 0.70 -14.69
CA ASN A 10 -19.80 1.30 -15.62
C ASN A 10 -20.84 2.21 -14.93
N GLN A 11 -20.65 2.56 -13.65
CA GLN A 11 -21.59 3.38 -12.89
C GLN A 11 -21.00 4.77 -12.63
N ARG A 12 -21.79 5.82 -12.91
CA ARG A 12 -21.40 7.21 -12.62
C ARG A 12 -21.44 7.43 -11.12
N VAL A 13 -20.31 7.81 -10.54
CA VAL A 13 -20.15 8.05 -9.10
C VAL A 13 -20.34 9.52 -8.78
N GLY A 14 -19.82 10.41 -9.64
CA GLY A 14 -19.81 11.83 -9.37
C GLY A 14 -18.96 12.61 -10.36
N GLU A 15 -18.60 13.83 -9.98
CA GLU A 15 -17.82 14.76 -10.81
C GLU A 15 -16.74 15.43 -9.96
N LEU A 16 -15.50 15.40 -10.45
CA LEU A 16 -14.40 16.24 -9.97
C LEU A 16 -14.42 17.54 -10.79
N THR A 17 -14.38 18.68 -10.12
CA THR A 17 -14.33 20.01 -10.75
C THR A 17 -13.11 20.78 -10.27
N LYS A 18 -12.37 21.39 -11.20
CA LYS A 18 -11.32 22.36 -10.90
C LYS A 18 -11.88 23.78 -11.00
N LEU A 19 -11.87 24.51 -9.88
CA LEU A 19 -12.32 25.89 -9.78
C LEU A 19 -11.30 26.85 -10.42
N ALA A 20 -11.73 28.07 -10.71
CA ALA A 20 -10.87 29.10 -11.32
C ALA A 20 -9.65 29.47 -10.45
N ASN A 21 -9.80 29.37 -9.12
CA ASN A 21 -8.71 29.58 -8.16
C ASN A 21 -7.80 28.35 -7.98
N GLY A 22 -7.99 27.28 -8.77
CA GLY A 22 -7.21 26.04 -8.68
C GLY A 22 -7.68 25.05 -7.62
N ALA A 23 -8.66 25.40 -6.77
CA ALA A 23 -9.21 24.47 -5.79
C ALA A 23 -9.98 23.33 -6.48
N HIS A 24 -9.95 22.16 -5.86
CA HIS A 24 -10.61 20.96 -6.37
C HIS A 24 -11.84 20.66 -5.52
N THR A 25 -12.96 20.38 -6.19
CA THR A 25 -14.21 20.02 -5.52
C THR A 25 -14.77 18.75 -6.12
N PHE A 26 -15.37 17.90 -5.30
CA PHE A 26 -16.01 16.67 -5.76
C PHE A 26 -17.49 16.66 -5.38
N LYS A 27 -18.35 16.15 -6.25
CA LYS A 27 -19.77 15.99 -5.96
C LYS A 27 -20.23 14.60 -6.38
N TYR A 28 -20.84 13.86 -5.45
CA TYR A 28 -21.47 12.58 -5.77
C TYR A 28 -22.72 12.78 -6.63
N ALA A 29 -22.93 11.87 -7.57
CA ALA A 29 -24.09 11.83 -8.43
C ALA A 29 -25.34 11.37 -7.64
N PRO A 30 -26.52 11.98 -7.84
CA PRO A 30 -27.75 11.57 -7.14
C PRO A 30 -28.08 10.08 -7.31
N GLU A 31 -27.88 9.55 -8.52
CA GLU A 31 -28.09 8.14 -8.86
C GLU A 31 -27.14 7.20 -8.10
N TRP A 32 -25.91 7.64 -7.83
CA TRP A 32 -24.97 6.89 -6.99
C TRP A 32 -25.44 6.88 -5.55
N LEU A 33 -25.81 8.05 -5.01
CA LEU A 33 -26.28 8.19 -3.62
C LEU A 33 -27.58 7.42 -3.35
N ALA A 34 -28.42 7.22 -4.37
CA ALA A 34 -29.66 6.44 -4.27
C ALA A 34 -29.45 4.92 -4.39
N SER A 35 -28.26 4.47 -4.83
CA SER A 35 -27.97 3.06 -5.03
C SER A 35 -27.76 2.32 -3.71
N ARG A 36 -28.39 1.15 -3.56
CA ARG A 36 -28.13 0.24 -2.42
C ARG A 36 -26.72 -0.34 -2.39
N TYR A 37 -25.99 -0.24 -3.50
CA TYR A 37 -24.61 -0.72 -3.64
C TYR A 37 -23.59 0.41 -3.59
N ALA A 38 -24.03 1.64 -3.30
CA ALA A 38 -23.17 2.81 -3.20
C ALA A 38 -22.05 2.58 -2.18
N ARG A 39 -20.89 3.11 -2.51
CA ARG A 39 -19.75 3.20 -1.60
C ARG A 39 -19.04 4.53 -1.83
N PRO A 40 -18.37 5.10 -0.82
CA PRO A 40 -17.61 6.31 -1.01
C PRO A 40 -16.42 6.05 -1.96
N LEU A 41 -16.00 7.09 -2.67
CA LEU A 41 -14.80 7.09 -3.52
C LEU A 41 -13.53 6.85 -2.69
N SER A 42 -13.51 7.40 -1.48
CA SER A 42 -12.47 7.23 -0.46
C SER A 42 -13.10 7.30 0.92
N LEU A 43 -12.55 6.63 1.92
CA LEU A 43 -12.98 6.80 3.31
C LEU A 43 -12.79 8.25 3.80
N SER A 44 -11.86 9.01 3.18
CA SER A 44 -11.68 10.45 3.43
C SER A 44 -12.72 11.34 2.72
N LEU A 45 -13.55 10.76 1.85
CA LEU A 45 -14.59 11.43 1.07
C LEU A 45 -15.93 10.71 1.28
N PRO A 46 -16.51 10.72 2.50
CA PRO A 46 -17.74 9.99 2.80
C PRO A 46 -18.90 10.43 1.90
N LEU A 47 -19.86 9.52 1.68
CA LEU A 47 -21.05 9.80 0.90
C LEU A 47 -21.83 10.96 1.51
N GLN A 48 -22.07 12.01 0.72
CA GLN A 48 -22.84 13.17 1.13
C GLN A 48 -23.50 13.84 -0.08
N ARG A 49 -24.55 14.62 0.18
CA ARG A 49 -25.17 15.50 -0.82
C ARG A 49 -24.44 16.84 -0.84
N GLY A 50 -24.26 17.40 -2.04
CA GLY A 50 -23.58 18.69 -2.22
C GLY A 50 -22.10 18.56 -2.55
N ASN A 51 -21.41 19.70 -2.59
CA ASN A 51 -20.00 19.77 -2.98
C ASN A 51 -19.11 19.48 -1.78
N ILE A 52 -18.11 18.63 -1.99
CA ILE A 52 -17.00 18.42 -1.06
C ILE A 52 -15.86 19.34 -1.50
N THR A 53 -15.40 20.21 -0.59
CA THR A 53 -14.35 21.21 -0.86
C THR A 53 -13.12 21.07 0.03
N SER A 54 -13.09 20.05 0.89
CA SER A 54 -11.95 19.76 1.76
C SER A 54 -10.71 19.34 0.96
N ASP A 55 -9.52 19.59 1.49
CA ASP A 55 -8.24 19.16 0.90
C ASP A 55 -8.16 17.66 0.63
N ALA A 56 -8.96 16.84 1.33
CA ALA A 56 -9.08 15.41 1.06
C ALA A 56 -9.47 15.09 -0.40
N VAL A 57 -10.19 16.00 -1.08
CA VAL A 57 -10.52 15.86 -2.51
C VAL A 57 -9.23 15.92 -3.32
N PHE A 58 -8.47 17.00 -3.15
CA PHE A 58 -7.20 17.18 -3.84
C PHE A 58 -6.24 16.02 -3.55
N ASN A 59 -6.05 15.68 -2.27
CA ASN A 59 -5.12 14.64 -1.83
C ASN A 59 -5.49 13.25 -2.36
N PHE A 60 -6.78 12.92 -2.46
CA PHE A 60 -7.20 11.64 -3.04
C PHE A 60 -6.77 11.54 -4.50
N PHE A 61 -7.10 12.55 -5.31
CA PHE A 61 -6.78 12.55 -6.74
C PHE A 61 -5.27 12.68 -7.00
N ASP A 62 -4.55 13.45 -6.19
CA ASP A 62 -3.09 13.53 -6.28
C ASP A 62 -2.41 12.17 -6.01
N ASN A 63 -2.96 11.37 -5.09
CA ASN A 63 -2.44 10.02 -4.80
C ASN A 63 -2.71 8.98 -5.89
N LEU A 64 -3.55 9.28 -6.89
CA LEU A 64 -3.71 8.45 -8.09
C LEU A 64 -2.58 8.67 -9.11
N LEU A 65 -1.77 9.70 -8.92
CA LEU A 65 -0.69 10.07 -9.84
C LEU A 65 0.66 9.56 -9.32
N PRO A 66 1.66 9.44 -10.20
CA PRO A 66 3.03 9.12 -9.80
C PRO A 66 3.59 10.15 -8.80
N ASP A 67 4.27 9.69 -7.76
CA ASP A 67 4.89 10.56 -6.75
C ASP A 67 6.08 11.35 -7.29
N SER A 68 6.80 10.77 -8.27
CA SER A 68 7.99 11.39 -8.86
C SER A 68 7.64 12.65 -9.68
N PRO A 69 8.18 13.82 -9.32
CA PRO A 69 7.99 15.06 -10.10
C PRO A 69 8.44 14.93 -11.56
N ILE A 70 9.50 14.15 -11.79
CA ILE A 70 10.08 13.88 -13.12
C ILE A 70 9.10 13.09 -13.99
N VAL A 71 8.40 12.11 -13.40
CA VAL A 71 7.38 11.34 -14.13
C VAL A 71 6.19 12.24 -14.47
N ARG A 72 5.79 13.15 -13.56
CA ARG A 72 4.75 14.14 -13.84
C ARG A 72 5.14 15.09 -14.99
N ASP A 73 6.39 15.54 -15.06
CA ASP A 73 6.88 16.35 -16.20
C ASP A 73 6.78 15.61 -17.53
N ARG A 74 7.09 14.30 -17.52
CA ARG A 74 6.94 13.46 -18.72
C ARG A 74 5.49 13.35 -19.17
N ILE A 75 4.54 13.25 -18.24
CA ILE A 75 3.10 13.23 -18.55
C ILE A 75 2.69 14.55 -19.22
N VAL A 76 3.07 15.70 -18.62
CA VAL A 76 2.80 17.04 -19.20
C VAL A 76 3.34 17.12 -20.61
N LYS A 77 4.60 16.76 -20.84
CA LYS A 77 5.24 16.82 -22.15
C LYS A 77 4.61 15.87 -23.16
N ARG A 78 4.21 14.67 -22.74
CA ARG A 78 3.68 13.62 -23.63
C ARG A 78 2.28 13.94 -24.13
N TYR A 79 1.40 14.41 -23.24
CA TYR A 79 -0.01 14.63 -23.54
C TYR A 79 -0.38 16.11 -23.68
N HIS A 80 0.60 17.02 -23.57
CA HIS A 80 0.39 18.47 -23.58
C HIS A 80 -0.62 18.90 -22.51
N ALA A 81 -0.53 18.29 -21.32
CA ALA A 81 -1.43 18.60 -20.21
C ALA A 81 -1.32 20.09 -19.84
N LYS A 82 -2.46 20.70 -19.49
CA LYS A 82 -2.55 22.14 -19.24
C LYS A 82 -1.70 22.63 -18.08
N SER A 83 -1.45 21.78 -17.09
CA SER A 83 -0.55 22.08 -15.98
C SER A 83 -0.08 20.79 -15.28
N ARG A 84 0.74 20.96 -14.24
CA ARG A 84 1.16 19.88 -13.32
C ARG A 84 0.13 19.57 -12.22
N GLN A 85 -1.01 20.25 -12.19
CA GLN A 85 -2.04 19.99 -11.17
C GLN A 85 -2.74 18.64 -11.40
N PRO A 86 -3.22 17.99 -10.32
CA PRO A 86 -3.80 16.65 -10.42
C PRO A 86 -4.92 16.54 -11.43
N PHE A 87 -5.84 17.51 -11.44
CA PHE A 87 -6.95 17.55 -12.40
C PHE A 87 -6.47 17.50 -13.85
N ASP A 88 -5.47 18.31 -14.22
CA ASP A 88 -5.04 18.40 -15.62
C ASP A 88 -4.28 17.14 -16.04
N LEU A 89 -3.48 16.55 -15.15
CA LEU A 89 -2.81 15.28 -15.42
C LEU A 89 -3.81 14.13 -15.56
N LEU A 90 -4.78 14.02 -14.64
CA LEU A 90 -5.83 13.00 -14.68
C LEU A 90 -6.81 13.18 -15.84
N SER A 91 -6.93 14.38 -16.39
CA SER A 91 -7.70 14.59 -17.62
C SER A 91 -7.10 13.82 -18.81
N GLU A 92 -5.78 13.63 -18.81
CA GLU A 92 -5.06 12.93 -19.88
C GLU A 92 -4.89 11.43 -19.62
N ILE A 93 -4.58 11.04 -18.37
CA ILE A 93 -4.22 9.66 -18.02
C ILE A 93 -5.17 8.96 -17.04
N GLY A 94 -6.20 9.65 -16.54
CA GLY A 94 -7.11 9.13 -15.51
C GLY A 94 -8.10 8.06 -15.97
N ARG A 95 -8.04 7.65 -17.24
CA ARG A 95 -8.90 6.58 -17.80
C ARG A 95 -8.63 5.22 -17.16
N ASP A 96 -7.40 4.96 -16.72
CA ASP A 96 -7.00 3.73 -16.03
C ASP A 96 -6.15 4.08 -14.82
N SER A 97 -6.78 4.09 -13.65
CA SER A 97 -6.16 4.44 -12.37
C SER A 97 -6.21 3.26 -11.41
N VAL A 98 -5.34 3.27 -10.40
CA VAL A 98 -5.37 2.27 -9.33
C VAL A 98 -6.76 2.21 -8.68
N GLY A 99 -7.25 0.99 -8.46
CA GLY A 99 -8.60 0.74 -7.94
C GLY A 99 -9.63 0.64 -9.07
N ALA A 100 -10.83 1.16 -8.81
CA ALA A 100 -11.96 1.08 -9.74
C ALA A 100 -12.34 2.45 -10.33
N VAL A 101 -11.51 3.48 -10.13
CA VAL A 101 -11.82 4.85 -10.51
C VAL A 101 -11.42 5.10 -11.96
N THR A 102 -12.38 5.52 -12.77
CA THR A 102 -12.17 5.98 -14.14
C THR A 102 -12.58 7.45 -14.24
N LEU A 103 -11.68 8.30 -14.71
CA LEU A 103 -11.91 9.72 -14.91
C LEU A 103 -11.97 10.03 -16.40
N LEU A 104 -13.09 10.62 -16.82
CA LEU A 104 -13.31 11.01 -18.21
C LEU A 104 -13.69 12.49 -18.29
N PRO A 105 -13.22 13.22 -19.31
CA PRO A 105 -13.80 14.50 -19.68
C PRO A 105 -15.33 14.42 -19.85
N GLU A 106 -16.04 15.51 -19.55
CA GLU A 106 -17.52 15.55 -19.60
C GLU A 106 -18.12 15.17 -20.97
N ASN A 107 -17.35 15.31 -22.03
CA ASN A 107 -17.73 14.97 -23.40
C ASN A 107 -17.36 13.54 -23.83
N GLU A 108 -16.74 12.73 -22.96
CA GLU A 108 -16.36 11.34 -23.28
C GLU A 108 -17.24 10.33 -22.55
N THR A 109 -17.61 9.25 -23.27
CA THR A 109 -18.40 8.13 -22.74
C THR A 109 -17.56 6.87 -22.59
N ILE A 110 -17.86 6.04 -21.58
CA ILE A 110 -17.21 4.74 -21.40
C ILE A 110 -17.55 3.80 -22.56
N THR A 111 -16.52 3.31 -23.26
CA THR A 111 -16.61 2.26 -24.29
C THR A 111 -15.96 0.93 -23.85
N ARG A 112 -15.78 0.70 -22.55
CA ARG A 112 -15.12 -0.53 -22.05
C ARG A 112 -16.10 -1.73 -22.00
N PRO A 113 -15.66 -2.94 -22.39
CA PRO A 113 -16.43 -4.17 -22.24
C PRO A 113 -16.66 -4.48 -20.74
N ILE A 114 -17.73 -5.22 -20.47
CA ILE A 114 -18.08 -5.71 -19.13
C ILE A 114 -16.90 -6.55 -18.61
N MET A 115 -16.17 -6.05 -17.62
CA MET A 115 -15.08 -6.84 -17.04
C MET A 115 -15.66 -8.01 -16.23
N ALA A 116 -15.00 -9.16 -16.30
CA ALA A 116 -15.27 -10.29 -15.42
C ALA A 116 -14.67 -9.98 -14.04
N TRP A 117 -15.43 -10.23 -12.97
CA TRP A 117 -14.97 -10.07 -11.60
C TRP A 117 -15.12 -11.40 -10.86
N GLU A 118 -14.15 -11.74 -10.04
CA GLU A 118 -14.26 -12.84 -9.09
C GLU A 118 -14.59 -12.30 -7.70
N LYS A 119 -15.58 -12.91 -7.04
CA LYS A 119 -15.96 -12.54 -5.68
C LYS A 119 -14.94 -13.13 -4.70
N LEU A 120 -14.12 -12.29 -4.09
CA LEU A 120 -13.29 -12.69 -2.94
C LEU A 120 -14.18 -13.06 -1.74
N THR A 121 -13.86 -14.16 -1.05
CA THR A 121 -14.63 -14.65 0.11
C THR A 121 -14.42 -13.78 1.36
N GLU A 122 -15.43 -13.77 2.24
CA GLU A 122 -15.58 -12.86 3.39
C GLU A 122 -14.76 -13.19 4.63
N ALA A 123 -13.95 -14.25 4.63
CA ALA A 123 -13.21 -14.63 5.83
C ALA A 123 -12.03 -13.67 6.08
N ARG A 124 -12.21 -12.60 6.88
CA ARG A 124 -11.10 -11.88 7.55
C ARG A 124 -11.47 -11.27 8.89
N LEU A 125 -11.26 -12.06 9.93
CA LEU A 125 -10.75 -11.59 11.23
C LEU A 125 -9.21 -11.38 11.19
N GLU A 126 -8.58 -11.55 10.00
CA GLU A 126 -7.13 -11.65 9.78
C GLU A 126 -6.41 -10.32 9.52
N ASP A 127 -7.07 -9.21 9.18
CA ASP A 127 -6.38 -7.99 8.70
C ASP A 127 -5.34 -7.44 9.71
N ARG A 128 -5.66 -7.47 11.01
CA ARG A 128 -4.72 -7.06 12.07
C ARG A 128 -3.57 -8.06 12.25
N TYR A 129 -3.88 -9.35 12.14
CA TYR A 129 -2.90 -10.43 12.26
C TYR A 129 -1.91 -10.39 11.10
N ASP A 130 -2.41 -10.35 9.87
CA ASP A 130 -1.62 -10.26 8.64
C ASP A 130 -0.75 -9.01 8.63
N PHE A 131 -1.29 -7.87 9.06
CA PHE A 131 -0.51 -6.63 9.15
C PHE A 131 0.66 -6.76 10.15
N MET A 132 0.42 -7.31 11.34
CA MET A 132 1.48 -7.54 12.34
C MET A 132 2.50 -8.58 11.85
N LYS A 133 2.05 -9.65 11.20
CA LYS A 133 2.89 -10.67 10.57
C LYS A 133 3.77 -10.05 9.48
N PHE A 134 3.21 -9.15 8.69
CA PHE A 134 3.94 -8.44 7.65
C PHE A 134 4.99 -7.47 8.21
N GLN A 135 4.77 -6.85 9.38
CA GLN A 135 5.83 -6.05 10.03
C GLN A 135 7.05 -6.89 10.41
N VAL A 136 6.83 -8.12 10.90
CA VAL A 136 7.94 -9.07 11.19
C VAL A 136 8.62 -9.50 9.90
N PHE A 137 7.85 -9.80 8.86
CA PHE A 137 8.38 -10.15 7.54
C PHE A 137 9.29 -9.04 6.98
N GLN A 138 8.80 -7.79 6.92
CA GLN A 138 9.58 -6.64 6.44
C GLN A 138 10.88 -6.45 7.22
N TRP A 139 10.83 -6.62 8.55
CA TRP A 139 12.04 -6.59 9.37
C TRP A 139 13.03 -7.69 8.99
N LEU A 140 12.56 -8.94 8.85
CA LEU A 140 13.40 -10.08 8.51
C LEU A 140 14.07 -9.93 7.15
N ILE A 141 13.35 -9.42 6.14
CA ILE A 141 13.89 -9.25 4.79
C ILE A 141 14.55 -7.89 4.56
N GLY A 142 14.59 -7.01 5.55
CA GLY A 142 15.24 -5.71 5.37
C GLY A 142 14.46 -4.74 4.47
N ALA A 143 13.13 -4.82 4.43
CA ALA A 143 12.29 -3.93 3.63
C ALA A 143 12.14 -2.57 4.31
N THR A 144 12.82 -1.55 3.79
CA THR A 144 12.89 -0.21 4.39
C THR A 144 11.80 0.74 3.90
N ASP A 145 11.14 0.43 2.79
CA ASP A 145 10.22 1.35 2.09
C ASP A 145 8.73 1.00 2.29
N GLY A 146 8.40 0.27 3.34
CA GLY A 146 7.02 -0.06 3.73
C GLY A 146 6.22 1.12 4.27
N HIS A 147 6.13 2.23 3.52
CA HIS A 147 5.42 3.43 3.91
C HIS A 147 3.91 3.31 3.68
N ALA A 148 3.14 4.31 4.14
CA ALA A 148 1.66 4.24 4.15
C ALA A 148 1.03 3.94 2.78
N LYS A 149 1.63 4.37 1.67
CA LYS A 149 1.12 4.10 0.31
C LYS A 149 1.28 2.64 -0.16
N ASN A 150 2.07 1.84 0.54
CA ASN A 150 2.28 0.41 0.24
C ASN A 150 1.24 -0.50 0.93
N PHE A 151 0.27 0.11 1.60
CA PHE A 151 -0.88 -0.56 2.19
C PHE A 151 -2.17 0.06 1.64
N SER A 152 -3.06 -0.80 1.15
CA SER A 152 -4.36 -0.37 0.64
C SER A 152 -5.50 -1.14 1.31
N VAL A 153 -6.71 -0.59 1.21
CA VAL A 153 -7.94 -1.28 1.60
C VAL A 153 -8.90 -1.34 0.42
N PHE A 154 -9.58 -2.47 0.25
CA PHE A 154 -10.74 -2.54 -0.60
C PHE A 154 -11.91 -1.85 0.11
N ILE A 155 -12.54 -0.89 -0.54
CA ILE A 155 -13.83 -0.33 -0.11
C ILE A 155 -14.93 -1.23 -0.68
N GLN A 156 -15.74 -1.83 0.17
CA GLN A 156 -16.84 -2.72 -0.20
C GLN A 156 -18.16 -1.94 -0.34
N ALA A 157 -19.20 -2.62 -0.83
CA ALA A 157 -20.55 -2.04 -0.89
C ALA A 157 -21.01 -1.64 0.52
N GLY A 158 -21.68 -0.49 0.66
CA GLY A 158 -22.10 0.04 1.96
C GLY A 158 -20.98 0.72 2.75
N GLY A 159 -19.75 0.77 2.23
CA GLY A 159 -18.64 1.53 2.81
C GLY A 159 -17.81 0.79 3.86
N SER A 160 -18.05 -0.50 4.10
CA SER A 160 -17.10 -1.34 4.83
C SER A 160 -15.78 -1.49 4.07
N TYR A 161 -14.72 -1.91 4.75
CA TYR A 161 -13.41 -2.04 4.14
C TYR A 161 -12.63 -3.23 4.70
N ARG A 162 -11.66 -3.72 3.91
CA ARG A 162 -10.72 -4.79 4.28
C ARG A 162 -9.35 -4.56 3.66
N LEU A 163 -8.30 -5.07 4.27
CA LEU A 163 -6.92 -4.95 3.78
C LEU A 163 -6.76 -5.66 2.42
N THR A 164 -6.03 -5.04 1.48
CA THR A 164 -5.59 -5.69 0.23
C THR A 164 -4.42 -6.64 0.50
N PRO A 165 -4.05 -7.53 -0.43
CA PRO A 165 -2.72 -8.13 -0.40
C PRO A 165 -1.61 -7.06 -0.29
N PHE A 166 -0.49 -7.42 0.32
CA PHE A 166 0.69 -6.56 0.36
C PHE A 166 1.38 -6.52 -1.01
N TYR A 167 1.93 -5.37 -1.37
CA TYR A 167 2.60 -5.14 -2.64
C TYR A 167 3.84 -4.27 -2.43
N ASP A 168 4.66 -4.15 -3.49
CA ASP A 168 5.87 -3.32 -3.50
C ASP A 168 6.86 -3.67 -2.39
N ILE A 169 7.29 -4.94 -2.42
CA ILE A 169 8.17 -5.55 -1.40
C ILE A 169 9.58 -5.64 -1.98
N ILE A 170 10.49 -4.86 -1.43
CA ILE A 170 11.90 -4.84 -1.85
C ILE A 170 12.81 -4.92 -0.62
N SER A 171 13.78 -5.84 -0.66
CA SER A 171 14.83 -5.93 0.36
C SER A 171 15.94 -4.91 0.09
N ALA A 172 16.41 -4.22 1.13
CA ALA A 172 17.59 -3.38 1.06
C ALA A 172 18.91 -4.15 1.33
N PHE A 173 18.88 -5.47 1.54
CA PHE A 173 20.10 -6.22 1.79
C PHE A 173 21.05 -6.33 0.59
N PRO A 174 20.57 -6.51 -0.66
CA PRO A 174 21.46 -6.58 -1.83
C PRO A 174 22.25 -5.30 -2.11
N VAL A 175 21.85 -4.15 -1.54
CA VAL A 175 22.56 -2.87 -1.72
C VAL A 175 23.59 -2.57 -0.64
N LEU A 176 23.73 -3.45 0.36
CA LEU A 176 24.72 -3.31 1.43
C LEU A 176 26.15 -3.50 0.91
N GLY A 177 27.10 -2.78 1.51
CA GLY A 177 28.54 -2.89 1.24
C GLY A 177 29.02 -2.23 -0.05
N GLY A 178 28.28 -2.36 -1.16
CA GLY A 178 28.70 -1.86 -2.47
C GLY A 178 28.79 -0.33 -2.60
N THR A 179 27.95 0.40 -1.85
CA THR A 179 27.85 1.88 -1.91
C THR A 179 28.25 2.55 -0.59
N GLY A 180 28.86 1.80 0.34
CA GLY A 180 29.17 2.28 1.69
C GLY A 180 28.00 2.25 2.69
N ILE A 181 26.82 1.74 2.28
CA ILE A 181 25.67 1.54 3.16
C ILE A 181 25.89 0.32 4.05
N HIS A 182 25.77 0.50 5.36
CA HIS A 182 25.89 -0.56 6.35
C HIS A 182 24.51 -0.99 6.88
N ILE A 183 24.38 -2.22 7.39
CA ILE A 183 23.10 -2.74 7.92
C ILE A 183 22.54 -1.90 9.08
N SER A 184 23.42 -1.18 9.81
CA SER A 184 23.02 -0.24 10.87
C SER A 184 22.24 0.96 10.36
N ASP A 185 22.35 1.27 9.07
CA ASP A 185 21.72 2.42 8.43
C ASP A 185 20.29 2.09 7.97
N LEU A 186 19.99 0.79 7.80
CA LEU A 186 18.67 0.33 7.40
C LEU A 186 17.64 0.55 8.51
N LYS A 187 16.54 1.22 8.15
CA LYS A 187 15.45 1.57 9.06
C LYS A 187 14.12 1.18 8.43
N LEU A 188 13.22 0.59 9.21
CA LEU A 188 11.83 0.42 8.82
C LEU A 188 11.15 1.79 8.69
N ALA A 189 10.30 1.95 7.68
CA ALA A 189 9.46 3.13 7.50
C ALA A 189 8.52 3.36 8.70
N MET A 190 7.94 2.29 9.26
CA MET A 190 7.06 2.34 10.42
C MET A 190 7.79 1.80 11.67
N GLY A 191 8.00 2.66 12.65
CA GLY A 191 8.72 2.32 13.87
C GLY A 191 7.91 1.49 14.88
N LEU A 192 8.59 0.53 15.50
CA LEU A 192 8.05 -0.30 16.58
C LEU A 192 8.17 0.39 17.95
N ASN A 193 7.36 0.00 18.91
CA ASN A 193 7.46 0.50 20.28
C ASN A 193 8.79 0.11 20.94
N ALA A 194 9.38 1.03 21.69
CA ALA A 194 10.62 0.84 22.43
C ALA A 194 10.52 1.38 23.85
N SER A 195 11.51 1.12 24.70
CA SER A 195 11.58 1.70 26.06
C SER A 195 11.57 3.23 26.06
N LYS A 196 12.10 3.85 25.00
CA LYS A 196 11.99 5.28 24.71
C LYS A 196 11.61 5.47 23.24
N GLY A 197 10.46 6.07 22.98
CA GLY A 197 9.99 6.40 21.63
C GLY A 197 9.80 5.17 20.73
N LYS A 198 10.34 5.24 19.52
CA LYS A 198 10.22 4.20 18.50
C LYS A 198 11.57 3.58 18.13
N LYS A 199 11.56 2.30 17.74
CA LYS A 199 12.70 1.60 17.15
C LYS A 199 12.46 1.37 15.67
N THR A 200 13.35 1.88 14.83
CA THR A 200 13.28 1.74 13.36
C THR A 200 14.48 1.00 12.79
N ALA A 201 15.67 1.18 13.35
CA ALA A 201 16.90 0.54 12.88
C ALA A 201 16.78 -1.00 12.92
N ILE A 202 16.80 -1.63 11.75
CA ILE A 202 16.56 -3.07 11.54
C ILE A 202 17.53 -3.89 12.39
N ASP A 203 18.80 -3.49 12.40
CA ASP A 203 19.84 -4.14 13.18
C ASP A 203 19.62 -4.08 14.70
N LYS A 204 18.76 -3.19 15.19
CA LYS A 204 18.50 -3.01 16.63
C LYS A 204 17.11 -3.48 17.06
N ILE A 205 16.31 -4.05 16.14
CA ILE A 205 14.99 -4.61 16.41
C ILE A 205 15.11 -6.07 16.85
N TYR A 206 14.24 -6.47 17.78
CA TYR A 206 14.22 -7.77 18.46
C TYR A 206 12.76 -8.11 18.80
N PRO A 207 12.43 -9.39 19.08
CA PRO A 207 11.06 -9.82 19.39
C PRO A 207 10.34 -8.99 20.45
N ARG A 208 11.03 -8.59 21.53
CA ARG A 208 10.50 -7.70 22.58
C ARG A 208 9.88 -6.40 22.05
N HIS A 209 10.34 -5.86 20.93
CA HIS A 209 9.80 -4.63 20.34
C HIS A 209 8.47 -4.91 19.63
N PHE A 210 8.31 -6.08 18.99
CA PHE A 210 7.04 -6.50 18.40
C PHE A 210 6.00 -6.77 19.49
N LEU A 211 6.38 -7.50 20.55
CA LEU A 211 5.51 -7.74 21.70
C LEU A 211 5.09 -6.43 22.40
N ALA A 212 6.04 -5.51 22.64
CA ALA A 212 5.74 -4.20 23.19
C ALA A 212 4.81 -3.38 22.29
N THR A 213 4.95 -3.51 20.96
CA THR A 213 4.05 -2.86 19.99
C THR A 213 2.65 -3.46 20.05
N ALA A 214 2.56 -4.80 20.01
CA ALA A 214 1.30 -5.53 20.12
C ALA A 214 0.52 -5.13 21.38
N LYS A 215 1.21 -5.09 22.54
CA LYS A 215 0.62 -4.69 23.82
C LYS A 215 0.01 -3.28 23.76
N VAL A 216 0.75 -2.29 23.23
CA VAL A 216 0.25 -0.91 23.11
C VAL A 216 -0.93 -0.81 22.13
N LEU A 217 -0.90 -1.58 21.04
CA LEU A 217 -1.96 -1.59 20.02
C LEU A 217 -3.15 -2.49 20.38
N ARG A 218 -3.17 -3.08 21.58
CA ARG A 218 -4.16 -4.07 22.03
C ARG A 218 -4.30 -5.23 21.03
N PHE A 219 -3.19 -5.66 20.45
CA PHE A 219 -3.11 -6.89 19.66
C PHE A 219 -2.83 -8.06 20.62
N PRO A 220 -3.58 -9.18 20.52
CA PRO A 220 -3.39 -10.31 21.44
C PRO A 220 -1.95 -10.81 21.46
N GLU A 221 -1.33 -10.82 22.65
CA GLU A 221 0.08 -11.21 22.80
C GLU A 221 0.33 -12.66 22.37
N VAL A 222 -0.65 -13.55 22.62
CA VAL A 222 -0.64 -14.94 22.13
C VAL A 222 -0.50 -15.03 20.60
N GLN A 223 -1.20 -14.19 19.85
CA GLN A 223 -1.09 -14.15 18.39
C GLN A 223 0.24 -13.57 17.93
N MET A 224 0.83 -12.63 18.68
CA MET A 224 2.16 -12.11 18.36
C MET A 224 3.25 -13.16 18.59
N HIS A 225 3.13 -13.94 19.67
CA HIS A 225 4.02 -15.09 19.91
C HIS A 225 3.87 -16.15 18.81
N GLU A 226 2.65 -16.45 18.37
CA GLU A 226 2.38 -17.36 17.25
C GLU A 226 3.10 -16.91 15.98
N ILE A 227 2.94 -15.64 15.58
CA ILE A 227 3.63 -15.06 14.42
C ILE A 227 5.16 -15.22 14.52
N LEU A 228 5.74 -14.87 15.67
CA LEU A 228 7.19 -14.92 15.87
C LEU A 228 7.71 -16.36 15.86
N SER A 229 6.95 -17.29 16.46
CA SER A 229 7.25 -18.72 16.48
C SER A 229 7.18 -19.33 15.08
N ASP A 230 6.17 -18.99 14.29
CA ASP A 230 6.04 -19.44 12.91
C ASP A 230 7.23 -18.99 12.06
N PHE A 231 7.65 -17.73 12.15
CA PHE A 231 8.86 -17.29 11.46
C PHE A 231 10.13 -18.00 11.96
N ALA A 232 10.23 -18.27 13.27
CA ALA A 232 11.36 -19.03 13.82
C ALA A 232 11.46 -20.45 13.21
N ARG A 233 10.32 -21.10 12.97
CA ARG A 233 10.25 -22.46 12.43
C ARG A 233 10.33 -22.51 10.90
N MET A 234 9.68 -21.58 10.20
CA MET A 234 9.43 -21.70 8.76
C MET A 234 10.49 -21.03 7.88
N ILE A 235 11.19 -20.00 8.36
CA ILE A 235 12.13 -19.22 7.53
C ILE A 235 13.22 -20.07 6.85
N PRO A 236 13.92 -20.98 7.55
CA PRO A 236 14.98 -21.77 6.92
C PRO A 236 14.48 -22.56 5.70
N ALA A 237 13.41 -23.34 5.87
CA ALA A 237 12.81 -24.12 4.79
C ALA A 237 12.21 -23.23 3.69
N ALA A 238 11.65 -22.06 4.05
CA ALA A 238 11.13 -21.12 3.06
C ALA A 238 12.22 -20.57 2.14
N LEU A 239 13.41 -20.25 2.69
CA LEU A 239 14.55 -19.79 1.90
C LEU A 239 15.03 -20.88 0.94
N ASP A 240 15.14 -22.12 1.40
CA ASP A 240 15.53 -23.26 0.55
C ASP A 240 14.53 -23.52 -0.57
N ASN A 241 13.24 -23.54 -0.25
CA ASN A 241 12.19 -23.73 -1.25
C ASN A 241 12.22 -22.62 -2.31
N VAL A 242 12.41 -21.36 -1.92
CA VAL A 242 12.53 -20.25 -2.87
C VAL A 242 13.75 -20.45 -3.77
N LYS A 243 14.93 -20.77 -3.22
CA LYS A 243 16.16 -21.02 -4.00
C LYS A 243 15.96 -22.08 -5.07
N THR A 244 15.26 -23.18 -4.76
CA THR A 244 14.98 -24.25 -5.73
C THR A 244 14.03 -23.87 -6.86
N SER A 245 13.29 -22.77 -6.70
CA SER A 245 12.34 -22.25 -7.67
C SER A 245 12.87 -21.09 -8.53
N LEU A 246 14.11 -20.65 -8.28
CA LEU A 246 14.70 -19.54 -9.02
C LEU A 246 15.11 -19.95 -10.44
N PRO A 247 15.00 -19.04 -11.43
CA PRO A 247 15.60 -19.23 -12.74
C PRO A 247 17.11 -19.47 -12.68
N THR A 248 17.67 -20.20 -13.65
CA THR A 248 19.10 -20.52 -13.70
C THR A 248 20.01 -19.30 -13.89
N ASP A 249 19.47 -18.21 -14.43
CA ASP A 249 20.15 -16.93 -14.65
C ASP A 249 19.90 -15.91 -13.52
N PHE A 250 19.25 -16.33 -12.43
CA PHE A 250 19.01 -15.45 -11.29
C PHE A 250 20.32 -15.05 -10.60
N PRO A 251 20.50 -13.76 -10.24
CA PRO A 251 21.75 -13.27 -9.66
C PRO A 251 22.01 -13.85 -8.26
N GLU A 252 23.00 -14.74 -8.16
CA GLU A 252 23.40 -15.42 -6.91
C GLU A 252 23.78 -14.43 -5.79
N ASN A 253 24.37 -13.29 -6.13
CA ASN A 253 24.73 -12.26 -5.14
C ASN A 253 23.51 -11.67 -4.44
N VAL A 254 22.34 -11.62 -5.10
CA VAL A 254 21.08 -11.16 -4.50
C VAL A 254 20.58 -12.20 -3.50
N VAL A 255 20.59 -13.48 -3.88
CA VAL A 255 20.20 -14.60 -3.01
C VAL A 255 21.07 -14.61 -1.76
N THR A 256 22.40 -14.60 -1.95
CA THR A 256 23.38 -14.63 -0.86
C THR A 256 23.18 -13.46 0.12
N ALA A 257 23.00 -12.24 -0.40
CA ALA A 257 22.82 -11.04 0.42
C ALA A 257 21.52 -11.09 1.25
N VAL A 258 20.41 -11.55 0.65
CA VAL A 258 19.13 -11.68 1.35
C VAL A 258 19.18 -12.80 2.37
N GLU A 259 19.54 -14.02 1.95
CA GLU A 259 19.58 -15.20 2.81
C GLU A 259 20.45 -14.99 4.04
N THR A 260 21.68 -14.50 3.86
CA THR A 260 22.63 -14.28 4.96
C THR A 260 22.05 -13.34 6.03
N ASN A 261 21.44 -12.24 5.60
CA ASN A 261 20.89 -11.24 6.52
C ASN A 261 19.57 -11.68 7.14
N VAL A 262 18.71 -12.37 6.38
CA VAL A 262 17.48 -12.99 6.91
C VAL A 262 17.83 -14.00 7.99
N LEU A 263 18.77 -14.91 7.75
CA LEU A 263 19.20 -15.91 8.74
C LEU A 263 19.85 -15.26 9.98
N ARG A 264 20.64 -14.19 9.79
CA ARG A 264 21.20 -13.40 10.90
C ARG A 264 20.12 -12.81 11.81
N LEU A 265 19.05 -12.25 11.24
CA LEU A 265 17.94 -11.68 12.01
C LEU A 265 17.04 -12.76 12.59
N HIS A 266 16.78 -13.83 11.83
CA HIS A 266 16.07 -15.03 12.27
C HIS A 266 16.72 -15.68 13.49
N GLY A 267 18.06 -15.63 13.60
CA GLY A 267 18.79 -16.06 14.80
C GLY A 267 18.34 -15.38 16.10
N ARG A 268 17.66 -14.22 16.03
CA ARG A 268 17.06 -13.54 17.20
C ARG A 268 15.72 -14.15 17.60
N LEU A 269 15.01 -14.76 16.64
CA LEU A 269 13.78 -15.52 16.88
C LEU A 269 14.10 -16.92 17.39
N SER A 270 15.02 -17.64 16.76
CA SER A 270 15.35 -19.02 17.14
C SER A 270 15.90 -19.15 18.56
N ARG A 271 16.60 -18.15 19.08
CA ARG A 271 17.06 -18.14 20.48
C ARG A 271 15.93 -18.07 21.52
N GLU A 272 14.78 -17.54 21.14
CA GLU A 272 13.66 -17.28 22.05
C GLU A 272 12.47 -18.23 21.79
N TYR A 273 12.28 -18.67 20.54
CA TYR A 273 11.17 -19.51 20.06
C TYR A 273 11.60 -20.80 19.38
N GLY A 274 12.90 -21.05 19.22
CA GLY A 274 13.39 -22.29 18.63
C GLY A 274 13.12 -23.46 19.57
N SER A 275 12.72 -24.59 18.99
CA SER A 275 12.72 -25.87 19.69
C SER A 275 14.15 -26.18 20.14
N LYS A 276 14.32 -26.51 21.43
CA LYS A 276 15.57 -27.13 21.91
C LYS A 276 15.75 -28.50 21.28
#